data_AF-A0A1G1FFK5-F1
#
_entry.id   AF-A0A1G1FFK5-F1
#
_cell.length_a   1.000
_cell.length_b   1.000
_cell.length_c   1.000
_cell.angle_alpha   90.00
_cell.angle_beta   90.00
_cell.angle_gamma   90.00
#
_symmetry.space_group_name_H-M   'P 1'
#
loop_
_entity.id
_entity.type
_entity.pdbx_description
1 polymer ?
#
loop_
_entity_poly.entity_id
_entity_poly.type
_entity_poly.pdbx_seq_one_letter_code
_entity_poly.pdbx_strand_id
1 'polypeptide(L)'
;MNSKSDKQFFPYYFFEITVLAVLVVEAVLVLALLFPPAIGRSVDVSAQYSPRPEWYFLFLYELTKYFPGRWTFVGAVLLPGLAFALLFLAPFLDSGREVELRRRRAAAVAGFTLITAVVVLTLLSLL
;
A
#
# COMPACT_ATOMS: atom_id res chain seq x y z
N MET A 1 37.26 -8.22 1.63
CA MET A 1 36.34 -7.16 1.17
C MET A 1 36.08 -7.39 -0.31
N ASN A 2 34.91 -7.93 -0.65
CA ASN A 2 34.55 -8.16 -2.06
C ASN A 2 33.91 -6.86 -2.57
N SER A 3 34.64 -6.09 -3.39
CA SER A 3 34.18 -4.78 -3.87
C SER A 3 33.12 -4.96 -4.96
N LYS A 4 31.88 -5.22 -4.54
CA LYS A 4 30.75 -4.75 -5.35
C LYS A 4 30.90 -3.23 -5.41
N SER A 5 31.04 -2.70 -6.61
CA SER A 5 31.22 -1.27 -6.86
C SER A 5 30.02 -0.52 -6.26
N ASP A 6 30.17 0.01 -5.05
CA ASP A 6 29.22 0.94 -4.48
C ASP A 6 29.28 2.22 -5.32
N LYS A 7 28.23 2.48 -6.10
CA LYS A 7 28.12 3.72 -6.88
C LYS A 7 28.18 4.90 -5.91
N GLN A 8 29.07 5.86 -6.19
CA GLN A 8 29.14 7.08 -5.40
C GLN A 8 27.80 7.82 -5.46
N PHE A 9 27.32 8.30 -4.30
CA PHE A 9 26.03 8.98 -4.19
C PHE A 9 25.95 10.16 -5.15
N PHE A 10 26.94 11.06 -5.12
CA PHE A 10 27.06 12.17 -6.06
C PHE A 10 28.31 11.97 -6.95
N PRO A 11 28.22 12.23 -8.27
CA PRO A 11 27.05 12.70 -9.02
C PRO A 11 26.13 11.56 -9.51
N TYR A 12 26.60 10.31 -9.48
CA TYR A 12 26.00 9.22 -10.25
C TYR A 12 24.63 8.78 -9.74
N TYR A 13 24.53 8.31 -8.49
CA TYR A 13 23.25 7.85 -7.95
C TYR A 13 22.23 8.99 -7.84
N PHE A 14 22.70 10.19 -7.46
CA PHE A 14 21.89 11.41 -7.40
C PHE A 14 21.24 11.72 -8.76
N PHE A 15 21.99 11.61 -9.85
CA PHE A 15 21.45 11.81 -11.19
C PHE A 15 20.40 10.76 -11.54
N GLU A 16 20.66 9.48 -11.25
CA GLU A 16 19.71 8.37 -11.48
C GLU A 16 18.38 8.58 -10.74
N ILE A 17 18.42 8.93 -9.45
CA ILE A 17 17.20 9.20 -8.66
C ILE A 17 16.47 10.46 -9.14
N THR A 18 17.20 11.47 -9.60
CA THR A 18 16.61 12.73 -10.09
C THR A 18 15.85 12.49 -11.39
N VAL A 19 16.47 11.76 -12.34
CA VAL A 19 15.81 11.38 -13.59
C VAL A 19 14.57 10.55 -13.31
N LEU A 20 14.65 9.56 -12.41
CA LEU A 20 13.49 8.74 -12.04
C LEU A 20 12.37 9.59 -11.43
N ALA A 21 12.70 10.54 -10.53
CA ALA A 21 11.71 11.42 -9.93
C ALA A 21 11.02 12.30 -10.97
N VAL A 22 11.77 12.88 -11.92
CA VAL A 22 11.21 13.67 -13.04
C VAL A 22 10.28 12.81 -13.89
N LEU A 23 10.68 11.59 -14.24
CA LEU A 23 9.84 10.67 -15.02
C LEU A 23 8.54 10.29 -14.29
N VAL A 24 8.60 10.06 -12.97
CA VAL A 24 7.40 9.77 -12.17
C VAL A 24 6.45 10.98 -12.16
N VAL A 25 6.98 12.20 -11.99
CA VAL A 25 6.17 13.42 -12.05
C VAL A 25 5.55 13.61 -13.43
N GLU A 26 6.33 13.42 -14.49
CA GLU A 26 5.85 13.51 -15.87
C GLU A 26 4.75 12.49 -16.14
N ALA A 27 4.92 11.24 -15.71
CA ALA A 27 3.89 10.20 -15.85
C ALA A 27 2.58 10.60 -15.15
N VAL A 28 2.65 11.17 -13.94
CA VAL A 28 1.46 11.67 -13.22
C VAL A 28 0.80 12.84 -13.97
N LEU A 29 1.58 13.77 -14.51
CA LEU A 29 1.05 14.89 -15.30
C LEU A 29 0.38 14.41 -16.59
N VAL A 30 0.99 13.48 -17.31
CA VAL A 30 0.40 12.86 -18.51
C VAL A 30 -0.91 12.18 -18.15
N LEU A 31 -0.95 11.39 -17.06
CA LEU A 31 -2.18 10.76 -16.59
C LEU A 31 -3.26 11.79 -16.23
N ALA A 32 -2.90 12.89 -15.56
CA ALA A 32 -3.83 13.96 -15.21
C ALA A 32 -4.39 14.70 -16.44
N LEU A 33 -3.59 14.84 -17.51
CA LEU A 33 -4.04 15.43 -18.77
C LEU A 33 -4.94 14.49 -19.58
N LEU A 34 -4.62 13.19 -19.61
CA LEU A 34 -5.41 12.18 -20.31
C LEU A 34 -6.71 11.83 -19.57
N PHE A 35 -6.68 11.85 -18.24
CA PHE A 35 -7.79 11.53 -17.36
C PHE A 35 -8.00 12.68 -16.35
N PRO A 36 -8.57 13.82 -16.79
CA PRO A 36 -8.76 14.98 -15.93
C PRO A 36 -9.60 14.58 -14.71
N PRO A 37 -9.10 14.83 -13.48
CA PRO A 37 -9.83 14.48 -12.28
C PRO A 37 -11.12 15.32 -12.20
N ALA A 38 -12.23 14.66 -11.87
CA ALA A 38 -13.46 15.38 -11.57
C ALA A 38 -13.22 16.31 -10.36
N ILE A 39 -13.61 17.58 -10.48
CA ILE A 39 -13.50 18.55 -9.39
C ILE A 39 -14.59 18.23 -8.36
N GLY A 40 -14.25 17.32 -7.44
CA GLY A 40 -15.17 16.82 -6.44
C GLY A 40 -16.32 15.99 -7.01
N ARG A 41 -17.12 15.41 -6.11
CA ARG A 41 -18.37 14.73 -6.47
C ARG A 41 -19.52 15.71 -6.28
N SER A 42 -20.35 15.92 -7.30
CA SER A 42 -21.62 16.63 -7.12
C SER A 42 -22.48 15.85 -6.12
N VAL A 43 -22.77 16.45 -4.97
CA VAL A 43 -23.61 15.82 -3.94
C VAL A 43 -25.07 15.95 -4.37
N ASP A 44 -25.66 14.86 -4.83
CA ASP A 44 -27.10 14.75 -5.01
C ASP A 44 -27.73 14.17 -3.75
N VAL A 45 -28.44 15.01 -3.01
CA VAL A 45 -29.12 14.63 -1.75
C VAL A 45 -30.34 13.73 -1.97
N SER A 46 -30.83 13.62 -3.20
CA SER A 46 -32.00 12.81 -3.57
C SER A 46 -31.65 11.43 -4.13
N ALA A 47 -30.39 11.21 -4.51
CA ALA A 47 -29.93 9.94 -5.06
C ALA A 47 -29.68 8.90 -3.96
N GLN A 48 -30.13 7.65 -4.18
CA GLN A 48 -29.62 6.51 -3.42
C GLN A 48 -28.14 6.32 -3.76
N TYR A 49 -27.28 6.82 -2.87
CA TYR A 49 -25.84 6.75 -3.02
C TYR A 49 -25.24 5.73 -2.06
N SER A 50 -24.44 4.79 -2.60
CA SER A 50 -23.58 3.93 -1.80
C SER A 50 -22.18 4.55 -1.76
N PRO A 51 -21.78 5.20 -0.65
CA PRO A 51 -20.47 5.83 -0.54
C PRO A 51 -19.37 4.77 -0.54
N ARG A 52 -18.63 4.70 -1.65
CA ARG A 52 -17.37 3.96 -1.75
C ARG A 52 -16.22 4.96 -1.57
N PRO A 53 -15.21 4.65 -0.75
CA PRO A 53 -14.05 5.50 -0.59
C PRO A 53 -13.10 5.39 -1.79
N GLU A 54 -12.00 6.12 -1.76
CA GLU A 54 -10.94 6.05 -2.76
C GLU A 54 -10.28 4.66 -2.80
N TRP A 55 -9.64 4.34 -3.94
CA TRP A 55 -9.11 3.01 -4.25
C TRP A 55 -8.15 2.46 -3.19
N TYR A 56 -7.36 3.33 -2.55
CA TYR A 56 -6.41 2.95 -1.50
C TYR A 56 -7.07 2.56 -0.17
N PHE A 57 -8.37 2.81 0.00
CA PHE A 57 -9.17 2.39 1.16
C PHE A 57 -10.17 1.27 0.86
N LEU A 58 -10.25 0.77 -0.38
CA LEU A 58 -11.23 -0.25 -0.76
C LEU A 58 -11.05 -1.56 0.01
N PHE A 59 -9.81 -2.00 0.24
CA PHE A 59 -9.57 -3.21 1.04
C PHE A 59 -10.14 -3.08 2.46
N LEU A 60 -10.02 -1.90 3.06
CA LEU A 60 -10.50 -1.62 4.41
C LEU A 60 -12.02 -1.54 4.42
N TYR A 61 -12.60 -0.86 3.43
CA TYR A 61 -14.04 -0.80 3.23
C TYR A 61 -14.65 -2.19 3.13
N GLU A 62 -14.10 -3.07 2.30
CA GLU A 62 -14.56 -4.46 2.17
C GLU A 62 -14.38 -5.24 3.47
N LEU A 63 -13.22 -5.09 4.12
CA LEU A 63 -12.96 -5.73 5.40
C LEU A 63 -14.03 -5.38 6.45
N THR A 64 -14.43 -4.11 6.53
CA THR A 64 -15.44 -3.67 7.51
C THR A 64 -16.82 -4.30 7.30
N LYS A 65 -17.17 -4.71 6.07
CA LYS A 65 -18.45 -5.37 5.79
C LYS A 65 -18.58 -6.73 6.49
N TYR A 66 -17.46 -7.42 6.71
CA TYR A 66 -17.44 -8.68 7.46
C TYR A 66 -17.64 -8.50 8.98
N PHE A 67 -17.59 -7.26 9.47
CA PHE A 67 -17.72 -6.94 10.89
C PHE A 67 -18.83 -5.91 11.16
N PRO A 68 -20.12 -6.25 10.98
CA PRO A 68 -21.19 -5.28 11.12
C PRO A 68 -21.47 -4.85 12.57
N GLY A 69 -22.01 -3.64 12.73
CA GLY A 69 -22.50 -3.12 14.01
C GLY A 69 -21.37 -2.89 15.01
N ARG A 70 -21.52 -3.43 16.23
CA ARG A 70 -20.52 -3.27 17.31
C ARG A 70 -19.13 -3.81 16.95
N TRP A 71 -19.05 -4.72 15.98
CA TRP A 71 -17.79 -5.33 15.56
C TRP A 71 -17.03 -4.50 14.54
N THR A 72 -17.61 -3.42 14.00
CA THR A 72 -16.98 -2.59 12.96
C THR A 72 -15.59 -2.10 13.37
N PHE A 73 -15.40 -1.79 14.66
CA PHE A 73 -14.09 -1.41 15.21
C PHE A 73 -13.00 -2.47 14.96
N VAL A 74 -13.35 -3.76 14.96
CA VAL A 74 -12.39 -4.84 14.71
C VAL A 74 -11.86 -4.79 13.28
N GLY A 75 -12.75 -4.67 12.29
CA GLY A 75 -12.37 -4.56 10.88
C GLY A 75 -11.73 -3.22 10.54
N ALA A 76 -12.22 -2.13 11.15
CA ALA A 76 -11.78 -0.77 10.82
C ALA A 76 -10.45 -0.38 11.49
N VAL A 77 -10.18 -0.88 12.70
CA VAL A 77 -9.07 -0.40 13.54
C VAL A 77 -8.19 -1.54 14.01
N LEU A 78 -8.77 -2.57 14.65
CA LEU A 78 -7.97 -3.58 15.33
C LEU A 78 -7.16 -4.45 14.37
N LEU A 79 -7.77 -4.97 13.30
CA LEU A 79 -7.07 -5.81 12.32
C LEU A 79 -6.02 -5.03 11.51
N PRO A 80 -6.33 -3.86 10.91
CA PRO A 80 -5.32 -3.04 10.26
C PRO A 80 -4.22 -2.62 11.23
N GLY A 81 -4.60 -2.20 12.43
CA GLY A 81 -3.66 -1.81 13.49
C GLY A 81 -2.71 -2.93 13.87
N LEU A 82 -3.19 -4.17 13.97
CA LEU A 82 -2.35 -5.34 14.23
C LEU A 82 -1.40 -5.64 13.07
N ALA A 83 -1.87 -5.49 11.81
CA ALA A 83 -1.01 -5.66 10.64
C ALA A 83 0.11 -4.60 10.60
N PHE A 84 -0.21 -3.33 10.89
CA PHE A 84 0.79 -2.27 11.02
C PHE A 84 1.74 -2.51 12.19
N ALA A 85 1.23 -2.95 13.35
CA ALA A 85 2.05 -3.29 14.50
C ALA A 85 3.01 -4.45 14.18
N LEU A 86 2.57 -5.46 13.43
CA LEU A 86 3.41 -6.55 12.97
C LEU A 86 4.56 -6.05 12.08
N LEU A 87 4.26 -5.15 11.13
CA LEU A 87 5.28 -4.54 10.28
C LEU A 87 6.25 -3.65 11.07
N PHE A 88 5.73 -2.87 12.02
CA PHE A 88 6.53 -2.03 12.90
C PHE A 88 7.45 -2.86 13.81
N LEU A 89 6.97 -4.02 14.27
CA LEU A 89 7.73 -4.95 15.10
C LEU A 89 8.61 -5.91 14.28
N ALA A 90 8.51 -5.91 12.95
CA ALA A 90 9.29 -6.77 12.06
C ALA A 90 10.81 -6.80 12.35
N PRO A 91 11.52 -5.66 12.57
CA PRO A 91 12.95 -5.70 12.87
C PRO A 91 13.30 -6.42 14.18
N PHE A 92 12.37 -6.47 15.15
CA PHE A 92 12.58 -7.15 16.43
C PHE A 92 12.20 -8.63 16.35
N LEU A 93 11.12 -8.94 15.62
CA LEU A 93 10.62 -10.30 15.42
C LEU A 93 11.49 -11.11 14.45
N ASP A 94 12.11 -10.45 13.47
CA ASP A 94 13.02 -11.05 12.48
C ASP A 94 14.44 -10.47 12.60
N SER A 95 15.03 -10.69 13.78
CA SER A 95 16.38 -10.24 14.17
C SER A 95 17.52 -11.11 13.61
N GLY A 96 17.22 -12.00 12.66
CA GLY A 96 18.22 -12.86 12.01
C GLY A 96 19.28 -12.07 11.25
N ARG A 97 20.53 -12.58 11.23
CA ARG A 97 21.66 -11.98 10.48
C ARG A 97 21.53 -12.12 8.97
N GLU A 98 20.71 -13.05 8.52
CA GLU A 98 20.47 -13.32 7.11
C GLU A 98 19.72 -12.14 6.50
N VAL A 99 20.14 -11.56 5.36
CA VAL A 99 19.41 -10.46 4.70
C VAL A 99 18.54 -11.00 3.54
N GLU A 100 18.85 -12.20 3.05
CA GLU A 100 18.13 -12.81 1.95
C GLU A 100 16.68 -13.19 2.35
N LEU A 101 15.70 -12.65 1.63
CA LEU A 101 14.28 -12.94 1.85
C LEU A 101 13.96 -14.44 1.81
N ARG A 102 14.65 -15.20 0.94
CA ARG A 102 14.47 -16.67 0.82
C ARG A 102 14.85 -17.43 2.09
N ARG A 103 15.74 -16.87 2.91
CA ARG A 103 16.17 -17.43 4.19
C ARG A 103 15.26 -16.98 5.34
N ARG A 104 14.59 -15.83 5.19
CA ARG A 104 13.57 -15.29 6.11
C ARG A 104 12.16 -15.76 5.77
N ARG A 105 11.95 -17.08 5.66
CA ARG A 105 10.68 -17.66 5.16
C ARG A 105 9.44 -17.17 5.92
N ALA A 106 9.51 -17.08 7.25
CA ALA A 106 8.38 -16.64 8.07
C ALA A 106 7.99 -15.18 7.77
N ALA A 107 8.96 -14.25 7.76
CA ALA A 107 8.73 -12.86 7.43
C ALA A 107 8.25 -12.67 5.98
N ALA A 108 8.82 -13.43 5.05
CA ALA A 108 8.39 -13.44 3.66
C ALA A 108 6.92 -13.87 3.53
N VAL A 109 6.54 -15.01 4.14
CA VAL A 109 5.16 -15.50 4.13
C VAL A 109 4.22 -14.46 4.75
N ALA A 110 4.55 -13.91 5.92
CA ALA A 110 3.72 -12.89 6.55
C ALA A 110 3.50 -11.66 5.66
N GLY A 111 4.58 -11.12 5.06
CA GLY A 111 4.50 -9.98 4.15
C GLY A 111 3.66 -10.28 2.89
N PHE A 112 3.89 -11.44 2.26
CA PHE A 112 3.10 -11.87 1.11
C PHE A 112 1.63 -12.08 1.45
N THR A 113 1.32 -12.67 2.62
CA THR A 113 -0.05 -12.83 3.09
C THR A 113 -0.73 -11.47 3.27
N LEU A 114 -0.06 -10.48 3.89
CA LEU A 114 -0.62 -9.14 4.06
C LEU A 114 -0.90 -8.45 2.72
N ILE A 115 0.06 -8.50 1.79
CA ILE A 115 -0.12 -7.93 0.44
C ILE A 115 -1.27 -8.62 -0.29
N THR A 116 -1.31 -9.94 -0.25
CA THR A 116 -2.36 -10.74 -0.90
C THR A 116 -3.73 -10.41 -0.32
N ALA A 117 -3.84 -10.27 1.01
CA ALA A 117 -5.09 -9.88 1.66
C ALA A 117 -5.57 -8.50 1.19
N VAL A 118 -4.69 -7.51 1.13
CA VAL A 118 -5.03 -6.16 0.63
C VAL A 118 -5.51 -6.22 -0.82
N VAL A 119 -4.81 -6.94 -1.69
CA VAL A 119 -5.17 -7.07 -3.11
C VAL A 119 -6.52 -7.78 -3.26
N VAL A 120 -6.70 -8.93 -2.60
CA VAL A 120 -7.94 -9.71 -2.69
C VAL A 120 -9.14 -8.92 -2.17
N LEU A 121 -9.02 -8.27 -1.01
CA LEU A 121 -10.10 -7.43 -0.46
C LEU A 121 -10.40 -6.22 -1.35
N THR A 122 -9.38 -5.61 -1.96
CA THR A 122 -9.58 -4.53 -2.93
C THR A 122 -10.38 -5.02 -4.15
N LEU A 123 -10.02 -6.18 -4.69
CA LEU A 123 -10.72 -6.77 -5.84
C LEU A 123 -12.16 -7.16 -5.48
N LEU A 124 -12.37 -7.77 -4.31
CA LEU A 124 -13.70 -8.11 -3.80
C LEU A 124 -14.59 -6.87 -3.62
N SER A 125 -14.01 -5.74 -3.21
CA SER A 125 -14.75 -4.47 -3.11
C SER A 125 -15.26 -3.94 -4.45
N LEU A 126 -14.65 -4.34 -5.56
CA LEU A 126 -14.98 -3.90 -6.91
C LEU A 126 -16.04 -4.80 -7.58
N LEU A 127 -16.18 -6.03 -7.11
CA LEU A 127 -17.22 -6.97 -7.51
C LEU A 127 -18.57 -6.61 -6.87
#